data_AF-A0A1R4HCY8-F1
#
_entry.id   AF-A0A1R4HCY8-F1
#
_cell.length_a   1.000
_cell.length_b   1.000
_cell.length_c   1.000
_cell.angle_alpha   90.00
_cell.angle_beta   90.00
_cell.angle_gamma   90.00
#
_symmetry.space_group_name_H-M   'P 1'
#
loop_
_entity.id
_entity.type
_entity.pdbx_description
1 polymer ?
#
loop_
_entity_poly.entity_id
_entity_poly.type
_entity_poly.pdbx_seq_one_letter_code
_entity_poly.pdbx_strand_id
1 'polypeptide(L)' 'MQNFRECHIKPNLLLIYAKPDSESLVLARLGSHSDLFG' A
#
# COMPACT_ATOMS: atom_id res chain seq x y z
N MET A 1 14.00 -4.21 0.80
CA MET A 1 12.55 -3.94 0.80
C MET A 1 12.29 -2.45 1.02
N GLN A 2 12.98 -1.57 0.29
CA GLN A 2 12.90 -0.13 0.52
C GLN A 2 12.17 0.47 -0.69
N ASN A 3 11.12 1.27 -0.44
CA ASN A 3 10.25 2.00 -1.40
C ASN A 3 8.76 1.58 -1.48
N PHE A 4 8.25 0.79 -0.53
CA PHE A 4 6.80 0.68 -0.35
C PHE A 4 6.26 1.87 0.45
N ARG A 5 5.09 2.34 0.05
CA ARG A 5 4.34 3.45 0.64
C ARG A 5 2.96 2.92 1.03
N GLU A 6 2.38 3.54 2.04
CA GLU A 6 1.04 3.22 2.51
C GLU A 6 0.07 4.38 2.32
N CYS A 7 -1.19 4.09 1.99
CA CYS A 7 -2.24 5.09 1.79
C CYS A 7 -3.56 4.59 2.38
N HIS A 8 -4.16 5.42 3.24
CA HIS A 8 -5.49 5.16 3.80
C HIS A 8 -6.56 5.63 2.81
N ILE A 9 -7.25 4.67 2.20
CA ILE A 9 -8.38 4.95 1.30
C ILE A 9 -9.67 5.18 2.10
N LYS A 10 -9.81 4.47 3.23
CA LYS A 10 -10.86 4.64 4.24
C LYS A 10 -10.25 4.46 5.64
N PRO A 11 -10.95 4.82 6.73
CA PRO A 11 -10.41 4.68 8.09
C PRO A 11 -9.82 3.29 8.41
N ASN A 12 -10.40 2.21 7.88
CA ASN A 12 -9.91 0.84 8.06
C ASN A 12 -9.53 0.13 6.74
N LEU A 13 -9.18 0.89 5.69
CA LEU A 13 -8.76 0.32 4.41
C LEU A 13 -7.45 0.97 3.96
N LEU A 14 -6.39 0.17 3.98
CA LEU A 14 -5.03 0.56 3.65
C LEU A 14 -4.56 -0.10 2.35
N LEU A 15 -3.94 0.70 1.48
CA LEU A 15 -3.23 0.26 0.30
C LEU A 15 -1.72 0.38 0.52
N ILE A 16 -1.00 -0.73 0.36
CA ILE A 16 0.46 -0.74 0.26
C ILE A 16 0.83 -0.77 -1.22
N TYR A 17 1.61 0.20 -1.66
CA TYR A 17 2.00 0.36 -3.06
C TYR A 17 3.46 0.79 -3.20
N ALA A 18 4.03 0.60 -4.39
CA ALA A 18 5.32 1.16 -4.77
C ALA A 18 5.18 1.96 -6.07
N LYS A 19 6.04 2.96 -6.23
CA LYS A 19 6.15 3.77 -7.45
C LYS A 19 7.59 3.68 -7.96
N PRO A 20 7.92 2.67 -8.78
CA PRO A 20 9.31 2.46 -9.22
C PRO A 20 9.76 3.49 -10.26
N ASP A 21 8.82 4.09 -10.99
CA ASP A 21 9.05 5.17 -11.96
C ASP A 21 7.86 6.15 -12.01
N SER A 22 7.90 7.16 -12.89
CA SER A 22 6.87 8.20 -12.96
C SER A 22 5.51 7.72 -13.48
N GLU A 23 5.49 6.65 -14.26
CA GLU A 23 4.33 6.20 -15.06
C GLU A 23 3.68 4.93 -14.48
N SER A 24 4.43 4.14 -13.71
CA SER A 24 3.93 2.89 -13.14
C SER A 24 3.63 2.98 -11.64
N LEU A 25 2.57 2.28 -11.25
CA LEU A 25 2.16 2.12 -9.86
C LEU A 25 1.96 0.62 -9.59
N VAL A 26 2.73 0.08 -8.64
CA VAL A 26 2.63 -1.32 -8.24
C VAL A 26 1.76 -1.41 -6.99
N LEU A 27 0.62 -2.08 -7.10
CA LEU A 27 -0.29 -2.35 -5.98
C LEU A 27 0.14 -3.65 -5.32
N ALA A 28 0.73 -3.58 -4.14
CA ALA A 28 1.29 -4.75 -3.47
C ALA A 28 0.24 -5.49 -2.64
N ARG A 29 -0.48 -4.77 -1.77
CA ARG A 29 -1.51 -5.34 -0.87
C ARG A 29 -2.59 -4.32 -0.57
N LEU A 30 -3.82 -4.79 -0.36
CA LEU A 30 -4.97 -3.98 0.05
C LEU A 30 -5.71 -4.72 1.16
N GLY A 31 -5.99 -4.05 2.27
CA GLY A 31 -6.64 -4.66 3.44
C GLY A 31 -6.73 -3.72 4.64
N SER A 32 -7.23 -4.21 5.77
CA SER A 32 -7.21 -3.46 7.03
C SER A 32 -5.81 -3.45 7.66
N HIS A 33 -5.62 -2.68 8.74
CA HIS A 33 -4.35 -2.70 9.47
C HIS A 33 -4.03 -4.09 10.03
N SER A 34 -5.04 -4.78 10.57
CA SER A 34 -4.87 -6.14 11.08
C SER A 34 -4.56 -7.16 9.98
N ASP A 35 -5.11 -7.00 8.78
CA ASP A 35 -4.83 -7.96 7.69
C ASP A 35 -3.41 -7.82 7.12
N LEU A 36 -2.85 -6.61 7.20
CA LEU A 36 -1.58 -6.27 6.56
C LEU A 36 -0.39 -6.36 7.53
N PHE A 37 -0.60 -6.07 8.82
CA PHE A 37 0.45 -5.99 9.84
C PHE A 37 0.18 -6.80 11.11
N GLY A 38 -0.96 -7.50 11.18
CA GLY A 38 -1.28 -8.43 12.27
C GLY A 38 -0.55 -9.77 12.15
#